data_AF-Q7Q0A8-F1
#
_entry.id   AF-Q7Q0A8-F1
#
_cell.length_a   1.000
_cell.length_b   1.000
_cell.length_c   1.000
_cell.angle_alpha   90.00
_cell.angle_beta   90.00
_cell.angle_gamma   90.00
#
_symmetry.space_group_name_H-M   'P 1'
#
loop_
_entity.id
_entity.type
_entity.pdbx_description
1 polymer ?
#
loop_
_entity_poly.entity_id
_entity_poly.type
_entity_poly.pdbx_seq_one_letter_code
_entity_poly.pdbx_strand_id
1 'polypeptide(L)'
;MHQPSSPPMAALKPWNGLRNAGKLSLHKLTTSYLLAEFKCTVYDCGFHSETLETMKEHFLIHQKPSNQHSITRFSPWLECWYCRNVATSSDNLLEHVQMMHKHCGYQCDQCCYRSRDPNSVVVHQRKYHNELFQNAKILCVPGRQKPYTPMDDDAIRIEMKTNVKGLHCSHCVIRKFIDLDEFLTHISGHNKTYTDCHVCTQPVPTHTMEEHIKLHNIYLFQCVYCDYGTTATAKIMEHVADEHPERMLFYHTRVSRNNFPPFVRGIQRIAPNRYVVCSTQPNEVIHIN
;
A
#
# COMPACT_ATOMS: atom_id res chain seq x y z
N MET A 1 -21.23 -35.36 22.70
CA MET A 1 -20.18 -35.44 21.65
C MET A 1 -19.82 -34.01 21.26
N HIS A 2 -18.74 -33.45 21.82
CA HIS A 2 -18.25 -32.14 21.39
C HIS A 2 -17.59 -32.31 20.03
N GLN A 3 -18.10 -31.63 19.00
CA GLN A 3 -17.40 -31.48 17.73
C GLN A 3 -16.01 -30.86 18.03
N PRO A 4 -14.91 -31.38 17.46
CA PRO A 4 -13.62 -30.72 17.59
C PRO A 4 -13.75 -29.32 16.99
N SER A 5 -13.49 -28.29 17.81
CA SER A 5 -13.46 -26.90 17.36
C SER A 5 -12.47 -26.78 16.20
N SER A 6 -12.92 -26.19 15.08
CA SER A 6 -12.05 -25.94 13.93
C SER A 6 -10.81 -25.16 14.38
N PRO A 7 -9.60 -25.49 13.87
CA PRO A 7 -8.39 -24.80 14.27
C PRO A 7 -8.50 -23.29 13.97
N PRO A 8 -7.95 -22.42 14.83
CA PRO A 8 -7.98 -20.99 14.60
C PRO A 8 -7.21 -20.63 13.32
N MET A 9 -7.79 -19.75 12.52
CA MET A 9 -7.30 -19.35 11.20
C MET A 9 -6.91 -17.86 11.20
N ALA A 10 -5.76 -17.53 10.61
CA ALA A 10 -5.39 -16.15 10.29
C ALA A 10 -5.81 -15.77 8.87
N ALA A 11 -6.23 -14.52 8.69
CA ALA A 11 -6.38 -13.93 7.37
C ALA A 11 -5.01 -13.44 6.86
N LEU A 12 -4.57 -13.93 5.70
CA LEU A 12 -3.27 -13.56 5.13
C LEU A 12 -3.30 -12.19 4.45
N LYS A 13 -4.44 -11.79 3.87
CA LYS A 13 -4.59 -10.55 3.06
C LYS A 13 -5.80 -9.69 3.46
N PRO A 14 -5.96 -9.29 4.75
CA PRO A 14 -7.14 -8.58 5.22
C PRO A 14 -7.43 -7.24 4.50
N TRP A 15 -6.43 -6.63 3.85
CA TRP A 15 -6.56 -5.34 3.14
C TRP A 15 -7.09 -5.43 1.70
N ASN A 16 -7.24 -6.64 1.16
CA ASN A 16 -7.69 -6.84 -0.22
C ASN A 16 -9.19 -7.10 -0.35
N GLY A 17 -9.94 -7.19 0.76
CA GLY A 17 -11.41 -7.25 0.76
C GLY A 17 -12.04 -8.51 0.13
N LEU A 18 -11.25 -9.49 -0.30
CA LEU A 18 -11.75 -10.74 -0.89
C LEU A 18 -12.28 -11.67 0.22
N ARG A 19 -13.50 -12.22 0.06
CA ARG A 19 -14.13 -13.14 1.04
C ARG A 19 -13.26 -14.37 1.37
N ASN A 20 -12.34 -14.73 0.47
CA ASN A 20 -11.36 -15.81 0.61
C ASN A 20 -9.92 -15.31 0.54
N ALA A 21 -9.64 -14.05 0.91
CA ALA A 21 -8.28 -13.55 1.12
C ALA A 21 -7.53 -14.58 1.96
N GLY A 22 -6.58 -15.31 1.33
CA GLY A 22 -6.03 -16.58 1.80
C GLY A 22 -6.07 -16.76 3.30
N LYS A 23 -6.67 -17.83 3.80
CA LYS A 23 -6.64 -18.15 5.23
C LYS A 23 -5.58 -19.21 5.49
N LEU A 24 -4.91 -19.11 6.62
CA LEU A 24 -3.89 -20.09 7.01
C LEU A 24 -4.11 -20.47 8.47
N SER A 25 -4.08 -21.76 8.78
CA SER A 25 -4.09 -22.22 10.17
C SER A 25 -2.97 -21.55 10.95
N LEU A 26 -3.25 -21.05 12.17
CA LEU A 26 -2.27 -20.27 12.93
C LEU A 26 -0.92 -20.98 13.12
N HIS A 27 -0.91 -22.30 13.29
CA HIS A 27 0.33 -23.08 13.44
C HIS A 27 1.22 -23.10 12.19
N LYS A 28 0.65 -22.83 10.99
CA LYS A 28 1.40 -22.71 9.72
C LYS A 28 1.88 -21.27 9.46
N LEU A 29 1.35 -20.28 10.17
CA LEU A 29 1.78 -18.87 10.07
C LEU A 29 3.05 -18.64 10.89
N THR A 30 4.14 -19.29 10.49
CA THR A 30 5.43 -19.19 11.15
C THR A 30 6.19 -17.93 10.71
N THR A 31 7.21 -17.55 11.47
CA THR A 31 8.16 -16.51 11.05
C THR A 31 8.83 -16.88 9.72
N SER A 32 9.17 -18.16 9.47
CA SER A 32 9.73 -18.58 8.17
C SER A 32 8.77 -18.32 7.03
N TYR A 33 7.48 -18.65 7.21
CA TYR A 33 6.45 -18.41 6.21
C TYR A 33 6.31 -16.91 5.95
N LEU A 34 6.30 -16.06 6.97
CA LEU A 34 6.18 -14.59 6.81
C LEU A 34 7.41 -13.95 6.15
N LEU A 35 8.61 -14.46 6.45
CA LEU A 35 9.86 -13.92 5.93
C LEU A 35 10.20 -14.41 4.52
N ALA A 36 9.67 -15.56 4.10
CA ALA A 36 9.93 -16.13 2.79
C ALA A 36 9.65 -15.14 1.64
N GLU A 37 10.49 -15.17 0.61
CA GLU A 37 10.30 -14.35 -0.58
C GLU A 37 8.95 -14.67 -1.27
N PHE A 38 8.74 -15.96 -1.48
CA PHE A 38 7.62 -16.53 -2.18
C PHE A 38 6.74 -17.32 -1.21
N LYS A 39 5.43 -17.13 -1.31
CA LYS A 39 4.45 -17.69 -0.38
C LYS A 39 3.22 -18.14 -1.13
N CYS A 40 2.69 -19.32 -0.82
CA CYS A 40 1.40 -19.73 -1.34
C CYS A 40 0.27 -19.21 -0.46
N THR A 41 -0.62 -18.38 -1.02
CA THR A 41 -1.80 -17.84 -0.31
C THR A 41 -3.09 -18.62 -0.58
N VAL A 42 -2.99 -19.78 -1.24
CA VAL A 42 -4.11 -20.72 -1.34
C VAL A 42 -4.53 -21.16 0.06
N TYR A 43 -5.83 -21.33 0.25
CA TYR A 43 -6.43 -21.68 1.54
C TYR A 43 -5.69 -22.84 2.21
N ASP A 44 -5.19 -22.56 3.40
CA ASP A 44 -4.49 -23.46 4.31
C ASP A 44 -3.29 -24.22 3.72
N CYS A 45 -2.70 -23.74 2.62
CA CYS A 45 -1.57 -24.40 1.98
C CYS A 45 -0.29 -24.30 2.84
N GLY A 46 0.11 -23.09 3.21
CA GLY A 46 1.29 -22.85 4.05
C GLY A 46 2.63 -23.13 3.38
N PHE A 47 2.65 -23.46 2.08
CA PHE A 47 3.89 -23.62 1.34
C PHE A 47 4.58 -22.27 1.15
N HIS A 48 5.90 -22.24 1.33
CA HIS A 48 6.73 -21.06 1.15
C HIS A 48 8.11 -21.45 0.62
N SER A 49 8.78 -20.52 -0.04
CA SER A 49 10.14 -20.74 -0.53
C SER A 49 10.93 -19.44 -0.69
N GLU A 50 12.26 -19.58 -0.68
CA GLU A 50 13.20 -18.51 -1.05
C GLU A 50 13.59 -18.54 -2.53
N THR A 51 13.32 -19.63 -3.26
CA THR A 51 13.66 -19.75 -4.68
C THR A 51 12.40 -19.72 -5.56
N LEU A 52 12.55 -19.11 -6.73
CA LEU A 52 11.46 -18.93 -7.68
C LEU A 52 11.08 -20.27 -8.32
N GLU A 53 12.07 -21.13 -8.57
CA GLU A 53 11.94 -22.43 -9.21
C GLU A 53 11.08 -23.38 -8.36
N THR A 54 11.36 -23.46 -7.07
CA THR A 54 10.59 -24.33 -6.15
C THR A 54 9.16 -23.82 -5.94
N MET A 55 8.93 -22.50 -5.93
CA MET A 55 7.57 -21.97 -5.89
C MET A 55 6.82 -22.24 -7.20
N LYS A 56 7.51 -22.12 -8.35
CA LYS A 56 6.93 -22.41 -9.66
C LYS A 56 6.52 -23.89 -9.77
N GLU A 57 7.37 -24.80 -9.31
CA GLU A 57 7.05 -26.23 -9.22
C GLU A 57 5.83 -26.49 -8.32
N HIS A 58 5.77 -25.82 -7.17
CA HIS A 58 4.63 -25.91 -6.27
C HIS A 58 3.31 -25.48 -6.92
N PHE A 59 3.30 -24.39 -7.72
CA PHE A 59 2.08 -23.94 -8.42
C PHE A 59 1.54 -24.97 -9.42
N LEU A 60 2.38 -25.87 -9.95
CA LEU A 60 1.91 -26.97 -10.79
C LEU A 60 0.97 -27.92 -10.04
N ILE A 61 1.12 -28.05 -8.71
CA ILE A 61 0.24 -28.85 -7.86
C ILE A 61 -1.17 -28.26 -7.85
N HIS A 62 -1.31 -26.93 -7.84
CA HIS A 62 -2.61 -26.24 -7.89
C HIS A 62 -3.23 -26.18 -9.29
N GLN A 63 -2.41 -26.31 -10.33
CA GLN A 63 -2.89 -26.41 -11.71
C GLN A 63 -3.46 -27.80 -12.04
N LYS A 64 -2.94 -28.85 -11.39
CA LYS A 64 -3.26 -30.26 -11.67
C LYS A 64 -4.48 -30.90 -10.97
N PRO A 65 -5.14 -30.37 -9.91
CA PRO A 65 -6.15 -31.13 -9.20
C PRO A 65 -7.57 -30.87 -9.75
N SER A 66 -8.13 -31.92 -10.36
CA SER A 66 -9.55 -32.31 -10.30
C SER A 66 -10.63 -31.43 -10.94
N ASN A 67 -10.37 -30.20 -11.36
CA ASN A 67 -11.33 -29.42 -12.15
C ASN A 67 -10.68 -29.02 -13.48
N GLN A 68 -11.28 -29.49 -14.58
CA GLN A 68 -11.00 -29.10 -15.97
C GLN A 68 -11.33 -27.62 -16.25
N HIS A 69 -11.13 -26.73 -15.29
CA HIS A 69 -11.27 -25.31 -15.52
C HIS A 69 -9.91 -24.75 -15.96
N SER A 70 -9.94 -24.11 -17.12
CA SER A 70 -8.86 -23.27 -17.63
C SER A 70 -8.34 -22.33 -16.54
N ILE A 71 -7.06 -21.96 -16.61
CA ILE A 71 -6.50 -20.89 -15.78
C ILE A 71 -7.41 -19.68 -15.94
N THR A 72 -8.03 -19.24 -14.86
CA THR A 72 -8.86 -18.03 -14.85
C THR A 72 -8.25 -17.00 -13.92
N ARG A 73 -8.69 -15.75 -14.05
CA ARG A 73 -8.41 -14.66 -13.08
C ARG A 73 -8.82 -14.97 -11.62
N PHE A 74 -9.42 -16.13 -11.35
CA PHE A 74 -9.83 -16.59 -10.03
C PHE A 74 -8.89 -17.66 -9.45
N SER A 75 -7.79 -18.00 -10.13
CA SER A 75 -6.74 -18.89 -9.60
C SER A 75 -6.04 -18.20 -8.43
N PRO A 76 -6.28 -18.60 -7.16
CA PRO A 76 -5.80 -17.83 -6.01
C PRO A 76 -4.27 -17.85 -5.87
N TRP A 77 -3.61 -18.85 -6.46
CA TRP A 77 -2.15 -18.94 -6.53
C TRP A 77 -1.52 -17.98 -7.56
N LEU A 78 -2.33 -17.28 -8.37
CA LEU A 78 -1.88 -16.22 -9.28
C LEU A 78 -2.07 -14.79 -8.72
N GLU A 79 -2.64 -14.68 -7.51
CA GLU A 79 -2.76 -13.39 -6.83
C GLU A 79 -1.45 -13.04 -6.13
N CYS A 80 -1.00 -11.80 -6.29
CA CYS A 80 0.09 -11.26 -5.49
C CYS A 80 -0.28 -11.35 -4.01
N TRP A 81 0.68 -11.82 -3.23
CA TRP A 81 0.53 -11.95 -1.77
C TRP A 81 0.71 -10.63 -1.03
N TYR A 82 1.17 -9.58 -1.72
CA TYR A 82 1.51 -8.28 -1.14
C TYR A 82 0.63 -7.12 -1.62
N CYS A 83 0.00 -7.25 -2.79
CA CYS A 83 -0.88 -6.22 -3.35
C CYS A 83 -2.11 -6.86 -4.03
N ARG A 84 -2.89 -6.06 -4.77
CA ARG A 84 -4.09 -6.51 -5.48
C ARG A 84 -3.84 -7.00 -6.91
N ASN A 85 -2.57 -7.07 -7.34
CA ASN A 85 -2.23 -7.57 -8.67
C ASN A 85 -2.62 -9.06 -8.79
N VAL A 86 -3.22 -9.42 -9.92
CA VAL A 86 -3.50 -10.80 -10.31
C VAL A 86 -2.81 -11.04 -11.63
N ALA A 87 -1.83 -11.94 -11.63
CA ALA A 87 -1.05 -12.25 -12.81
C ALA A 87 -1.80 -13.21 -13.75
N THR A 88 -1.39 -13.23 -15.00
CA THR A 88 -1.92 -14.16 -16.01
C THR A 88 -1.18 -15.50 -16.04
N SER A 89 -0.02 -15.60 -15.39
CA SER A 89 0.81 -16.81 -15.32
C SER A 89 1.63 -16.82 -14.02
N SER A 90 2.17 -17.98 -13.66
CA SER A 90 3.09 -18.11 -12.51
C SER A 90 4.34 -17.26 -12.68
N ASP A 91 4.89 -17.22 -13.89
CA ASP A 91 6.13 -16.48 -14.18
C ASP A 91 5.91 -14.97 -14.00
N ASN A 92 4.81 -14.45 -14.54
CA ASN A 92 4.45 -13.04 -14.41
C ASN A 92 4.25 -12.63 -12.93
N LEU A 93 3.70 -13.51 -12.12
CA LEU A 93 3.51 -13.26 -10.69
C LEU A 93 4.82 -13.21 -9.92
N LEU A 94 5.70 -14.19 -10.16
CA LEU A 94 6.96 -14.31 -9.47
C LEU A 94 7.89 -13.14 -9.86
N GLU A 95 7.92 -12.78 -11.14
CA GLU A 95 8.61 -11.58 -11.65
C GLU A 95 8.02 -10.30 -11.04
N HIS A 96 6.69 -10.15 -11.01
CA HIS A 96 6.03 -9.01 -10.37
C HIS A 96 6.49 -8.84 -8.91
N VAL A 97 6.58 -9.93 -8.15
CA VAL A 97 7.02 -9.89 -6.75
C VAL A 97 8.50 -9.48 -6.63
N GLN A 98 9.36 -9.99 -7.49
CA GLN A 98 10.78 -9.65 -7.52
C GLN A 98 11.05 -8.22 -7.97
N MET A 99 10.21 -7.66 -8.84
CA MET A 99 10.40 -6.31 -9.38
C MET A 99 9.71 -5.24 -8.51
N MET A 100 8.43 -5.44 -8.21
CA MET A 100 7.63 -4.44 -7.50
C MET A 100 7.88 -4.47 -6.01
N HIS A 101 8.13 -5.65 -5.42
CA HIS A 101 8.21 -5.80 -3.97
C HIS A 101 9.62 -6.11 -3.45
N LYS A 102 10.66 -6.02 -4.29
CA LYS A 102 12.07 -6.24 -3.93
C LYS A 102 12.51 -5.50 -2.67
N HIS A 103 12.07 -4.25 -2.57
CA HIS A 103 12.50 -3.30 -1.54
C HIS A 103 11.52 -3.21 -0.36
N CYS A 104 10.57 -4.14 -0.26
CA CYS A 104 9.62 -4.20 0.84
C CYS A 104 10.20 -4.96 2.04
N GLY A 105 11.16 -4.35 2.71
CA GLY A 105 11.92 -4.95 3.82
C GLY A 105 11.25 -4.89 5.20
N TYR A 106 10.00 -4.42 5.29
CA TYR A 106 9.25 -4.35 6.56
C TYR A 106 7.98 -5.21 6.46
N GLN A 107 7.90 -6.26 7.26
CA GLN A 107 6.86 -7.28 7.22
C GLN A 107 6.01 -7.22 8.49
N CYS A 108 4.68 -7.30 8.35
CA CYS A 108 3.76 -7.47 9.46
C CYS A 108 3.93 -8.89 10.04
N ASP A 109 3.93 -9.01 11.37
CA ASP A 109 4.01 -10.30 12.07
C ASP A 109 2.66 -11.03 12.19
N GLN A 110 1.55 -10.41 11.77
CA GLN A 110 0.19 -10.96 11.89
C GLN A 110 -0.41 -11.46 10.57
N CYS A 111 0.15 -11.07 9.42
CA CYS A 111 -0.36 -11.43 8.10
C CYS A 111 0.72 -11.24 7.01
N CYS A 112 0.40 -11.48 5.74
CA CYS A 112 1.35 -11.36 4.63
C CYS A 112 1.67 -9.91 4.23
N TYR A 113 1.16 -8.89 4.91
CA TYR A 113 1.42 -7.49 4.54
C TYR A 113 2.90 -7.15 4.69
N ARG A 114 3.51 -6.60 3.63
CA ARG A 114 4.85 -6.03 3.68
C ARG A 114 4.90 -4.70 2.97
N SER A 115 5.83 -3.84 3.37
CA SER A 115 6.02 -2.53 2.78
C SER A 115 7.48 -2.11 2.71
N ARG A 116 7.76 -1.13 1.85
CA ARG A 116 9.00 -0.36 1.80
C ARG A 116 9.16 0.60 3.00
N ASP A 117 8.06 1.08 3.59
CA ASP A 117 8.10 2.01 4.73
C ASP A 117 7.54 1.34 6.00
N PRO A 118 8.25 1.37 7.14
CA PRO A 118 7.72 0.83 8.38
C PRO A 118 6.47 1.57 8.85
N ASN A 119 6.30 2.85 8.48
CA ASN A 119 5.09 3.59 8.82
C ASN A 119 3.85 3.01 8.15
N SER A 120 3.96 2.52 6.92
CA SER A 120 2.86 1.82 6.24
C SER A 120 2.46 0.55 6.97
N VAL A 121 3.42 -0.21 7.53
CA VAL A 121 3.14 -1.38 8.38
C VAL A 121 2.38 -0.98 9.66
N VAL A 122 2.72 0.15 10.27
CA VAL A 122 2.00 0.65 11.45
C VAL A 122 0.59 1.10 11.12
N VAL A 123 0.39 1.81 10.01
CA VAL A 123 -0.96 2.16 9.50
C VAL A 123 -1.77 0.89 9.28
N HIS A 124 -1.17 -0.08 8.59
CA HIS A 124 -1.77 -1.37 8.31
C HIS A 124 -2.20 -2.11 9.59
N GLN A 125 -1.28 -2.29 10.55
CA GLN A 125 -1.57 -2.99 11.81
C GLN A 125 -2.67 -2.30 12.62
N ARG A 126 -2.71 -0.96 12.61
CA ARG A 126 -3.77 -0.22 13.30
C ARG A 126 -5.15 -0.47 12.68
N LYS A 127 -5.20 -0.59 11.35
CA LYS A 127 -6.46 -0.77 10.61
C LYS A 127 -6.96 -2.23 10.63
N TYR A 128 -6.07 -3.19 10.43
CA TYR A 128 -6.42 -4.60 10.22
C TYR A 128 -6.12 -5.52 11.41
N HIS A 129 -5.30 -5.07 12.35
CA HIS A 129 -4.89 -5.82 13.55
C HIS A 129 -5.06 -4.98 14.82
N ASN A 130 -6.13 -4.16 14.88
CA ASN A 130 -6.35 -3.19 15.95
C ASN A 130 -6.25 -3.80 17.36
N GLU A 131 -6.88 -4.96 17.58
CA GLU A 131 -6.88 -5.66 18.87
C GLU A 131 -5.48 -6.17 19.28
N LEU A 132 -4.60 -6.41 18.31
CA LEU A 132 -3.23 -6.90 18.52
C LEU A 132 -2.19 -5.79 18.38
N PHE A 133 -2.59 -4.56 18.02
CA PHE A 133 -1.69 -3.49 17.58
C PHE A 133 -0.56 -3.18 18.56
N GLN A 134 -0.86 -3.22 19.86
CA GLN A 134 0.13 -2.94 20.91
C GLN A 134 1.26 -3.97 20.98
N ASN A 135 0.93 -5.23 20.67
CA ASN A 135 1.89 -6.35 20.71
C ASN A 135 2.50 -6.65 19.34
N ALA A 136 1.84 -6.21 18.25
CA ALA A 136 2.25 -6.46 16.88
C ALA A 136 3.65 -5.88 16.59
N LYS A 137 4.50 -6.72 16.01
CA LYS A 137 5.89 -6.44 15.64
C LYS A 137 6.04 -6.14 14.15
N ILE A 138 7.11 -5.43 13.83
CA ILE A 138 7.56 -5.19 12.46
C ILE A 138 8.82 -6.02 12.27
N LEU A 139 8.71 -7.05 11.45
CA LEU A 139 9.84 -7.89 11.07
C LEU A 139 10.66 -7.16 10.00
N CYS A 140 11.91 -6.86 10.32
CA CYS A 140 12.83 -6.15 9.44
C CYS A 140 13.73 -7.15 8.71
N VAL A 141 13.75 -7.11 7.38
CA VAL A 141 14.60 -7.95 6.52
C VAL A 141 15.68 -7.07 5.89
N PRO A 142 16.89 -6.99 6.46
CA PRO A 142 17.92 -6.04 6.01
C PRO A 142 18.26 -6.15 4.51
N GLY A 143 18.34 -7.37 3.98
CA GLY A 143 18.64 -7.61 2.55
C GLY A 143 17.59 -7.08 1.57
N ARG A 144 16.39 -6.72 2.04
CA ARG A 144 15.30 -6.15 1.24
C ARG A 144 15.06 -4.68 1.54
N GLN A 145 15.85 -4.04 2.40
CA GLN A 145 15.69 -2.62 2.71
C GLN A 145 16.50 -1.77 1.72
N LYS A 146 15.83 -0.83 1.06
CA LYS A 146 16.48 0.20 0.24
C LYS A 146 16.56 1.49 1.04
N PRO A 147 17.76 2.05 1.27
CA PRO A 147 17.90 3.38 1.88
C PRO A 147 17.16 4.44 1.09
N TYR A 148 16.65 5.45 1.80
CA TYR A 148 16.08 6.64 1.17
C TYR A 148 17.20 7.57 0.71
N THR A 149 17.12 8.02 -0.53
CA THR A 149 18.14 8.89 -1.15
C THR A 149 17.51 10.12 -1.80
N PRO A 150 18.28 11.18 -2.08
CA PRO A 150 17.78 12.33 -2.85
C PRO A 150 17.24 11.97 -4.24
N MET A 151 17.69 10.86 -4.85
CA MET A 151 17.12 10.38 -6.12
C MET A 151 15.66 9.92 -5.95
N ASP A 152 15.32 9.37 -4.78
CA ASP A 152 13.94 9.02 -4.47
C ASP A 152 13.08 10.28 -4.30
N ASP A 153 13.62 11.37 -3.71
CA ASP A 153 12.94 12.67 -3.65
C ASP A 153 12.58 13.17 -5.06
N ASP A 154 13.53 13.14 -6.00
CA ASP A 154 13.31 13.60 -7.37
C ASP A 154 12.26 12.75 -8.10
N ALA A 155 12.32 11.43 -7.96
CA ALA A 155 11.32 10.53 -8.51
C ALA A 155 9.92 10.84 -7.96
N ILE A 156 9.79 11.04 -6.64
CA ILE A 156 8.51 11.40 -6.00
C ILE A 156 8.03 12.77 -6.49
N ARG A 157 8.91 13.75 -6.71
CA ARG A 157 8.52 15.06 -7.27
C ARG A 157 7.96 14.92 -8.69
N ILE A 158 8.53 14.06 -9.52
CA ILE A 158 8.06 13.82 -10.88
C ILE A 158 6.68 13.15 -10.87
N GLU A 159 6.50 12.12 -10.05
CA GLU A 159 5.20 11.45 -9.90
C GLU A 159 4.14 12.41 -9.35
N MET A 160 4.48 13.18 -8.32
CA MET A 160 3.59 14.19 -7.77
C MET A 160 3.15 15.20 -8.84
N LYS A 161 4.08 15.73 -9.65
CA LYS A 161 3.72 16.66 -10.74
C LYS A 161 2.76 16.06 -11.77
N THR A 162 2.80 14.74 -11.95
CA THR A 162 1.96 14.01 -12.90
C THR A 162 0.58 13.71 -12.29
N ASN A 163 0.53 13.38 -11.01
CA ASN A 163 -0.66 12.88 -10.33
C ASN A 163 -1.46 13.98 -9.59
N VAL A 164 -0.78 15.01 -9.08
CA VAL A 164 -1.36 16.09 -8.28
C VAL A 164 -1.77 17.25 -9.18
N LYS A 165 -3.07 17.55 -9.20
CA LYS A 165 -3.64 18.63 -10.01
C LYS A 165 -3.27 20.01 -9.43
N GLY A 166 -2.90 20.97 -10.26
CA GLY A 166 -2.72 22.36 -9.81
C GLY A 166 -4.05 23.09 -9.62
N LEU A 167 -4.03 24.18 -8.87
CA LEU A 167 -5.15 25.13 -8.79
C LEU A 167 -4.81 26.37 -9.64
N HIS A 168 -5.75 26.85 -10.45
CA HIS A 168 -5.58 28.12 -11.18
C HIS A 168 -6.83 28.99 -11.10
N CYS A 169 -6.63 30.31 -11.13
CA CYS A 169 -7.73 31.26 -11.19
C CYS A 169 -8.15 31.49 -12.64
N SER A 170 -9.44 31.41 -12.93
CA SER A 170 -10.02 31.68 -14.27
C SER A 170 -9.91 33.15 -14.69
N HIS A 171 -9.62 34.06 -13.76
CA HIS A 171 -9.51 35.50 -14.01
C HIS A 171 -8.06 36.01 -14.01
N CYS A 172 -7.06 35.14 -13.77
CA CYS A 172 -5.65 35.51 -13.74
C CYS A 172 -4.83 34.52 -14.55
N VAL A 173 -4.15 34.99 -15.59
CA VAL A 173 -3.40 34.12 -16.53
C VAL A 173 -2.12 33.54 -15.91
N ILE A 174 -1.57 34.19 -14.87
CA ILE A 174 -0.20 33.91 -14.38
C ILE A 174 -0.19 33.10 -13.08
N ARG A 175 -1.23 33.19 -12.25
CA ARG A 175 -1.18 32.67 -10.87
C ARG A 175 -1.65 31.21 -10.80
N LYS A 176 -0.70 30.34 -10.47
CA LYS A 176 -0.94 28.93 -10.08
C LYS A 176 -0.77 28.80 -8.58
N PHE A 177 -1.64 28.02 -7.97
CA PHE A 177 -1.67 27.79 -6.54
C PHE A 177 -1.48 26.30 -6.27
N ILE A 178 -0.74 26.01 -5.21
CA ILE A 178 -0.57 24.67 -4.67
C ILE A 178 -1.26 24.60 -3.30
N ASP A 179 -1.19 25.70 -2.55
CA ASP A 179 -1.94 25.93 -1.32
C ASP A 179 -3.41 26.28 -1.60
N LEU A 180 -4.31 25.68 -0.82
CA LEU A 180 -5.75 25.84 -0.96
C LEU A 180 -6.24 27.16 -0.37
N ASP A 181 -5.74 27.56 0.80
CA ASP A 181 -6.15 28.79 1.47
C ASP A 181 -5.70 30.03 0.69
N GLU A 182 -4.49 30.01 0.11
CA GLU A 182 -3.99 31.04 -0.80
C GLU A 182 -4.87 31.16 -2.04
N PHE A 183 -5.28 30.03 -2.62
CA PHE A 183 -6.18 30.02 -3.77
C PHE A 183 -7.55 30.61 -3.41
N LEU A 184 -8.17 30.15 -2.32
CA LEU A 184 -9.49 30.60 -1.87
C LEU A 184 -9.49 32.08 -1.49
N THR A 185 -8.45 32.53 -0.79
CA THR A 185 -8.25 33.95 -0.45
C THR A 185 -8.07 34.79 -1.72
N HIS A 186 -7.29 34.30 -2.67
CA HIS A 186 -7.07 35.00 -3.94
C HIS A 186 -8.37 35.17 -4.75
N ILE A 187 -9.16 34.10 -4.93
CA ILE A 187 -10.40 34.20 -5.71
C ILE A 187 -11.44 35.08 -5.01
N SER A 188 -11.48 35.04 -3.68
CA SER A 188 -12.36 35.91 -2.88
C SER A 188 -11.98 37.40 -3.03
N GLY A 189 -10.69 37.70 -3.19
CA GLY A 189 -10.18 39.06 -3.40
C GLY A 189 -10.63 39.71 -4.71
N HIS A 190 -11.15 38.96 -5.69
CA HIS A 190 -11.78 39.54 -6.88
C HIS A 190 -13.15 40.16 -6.59
N ASN A 191 -13.71 39.96 -5.39
CA ASN A 191 -15.03 40.45 -4.96
C ASN A 191 -16.18 40.02 -5.89
N LYS A 192 -16.08 38.84 -6.50
CA LYS A 192 -17.13 38.27 -7.36
C LYS A 192 -18.00 37.29 -6.59
N THR A 193 -19.31 37.34 -6.82
CA THR A 193 -20.28 36.38 -6.28
C THR A 193 -20.08 34.98 -6.87
N TYR A 194 -19.77 34.91 -8.17
CA TYR A 194 -19.47 33.69 -8.89
C TYR A 194 -18.08 33.76 -9.53
N THR A 195 -17.37 32.64 -9.48
CA THR A 195 -16.07 32.45 -10.12
C THR A 195 -16.13 31.17 -10.96
N ASP A 196 -15.63 31.22 -12.19
CA ASP A 196 -15.64 30.06 -13.07
C ASP A 196 -14.63 29.02 -12.58
N CYS A 197 -15.06 27.77 -12.46
CA CYS A 197 -14.19 26.65 -12.14
C CYS A 197 -13.15 26.47 -13.25
N HIS A 198 -11.91 26.32 -12.84
CA HIS A 198 -10.78 26.21 -13.72
C HIS A 198 -10.67 24.85 -14.43
N VAL A 199 -11.39 23.83 -13.93
CA VAL A 199 -11.41 22.46 -14.46
C VAL A 199 -12.57 22.27 -15.43
N CYS A 200 -13.78 22.72 -15.08
CA CYS A 200 -15.00 22.46 -15.85
C CYS A 200 -15.69 23.73 -16.39
N THR A 201 -15.10 24.90 -16.17
CA THR A 201 -15.59 26.23 -16.61
C THR A 201 -17.00 26.59 -16.14
N GLN A 202 -17.57 25.86 -15.19
CA GLN A 202 -18.88 26.18 -14.61
C GLN A 202 -18.78 27.37 -13.66
N PRO A 203 -19.75 28.30 -13.66
CA PRO A 203 -19.82 29.37 -12.68
C PRO A 203 -20.20 28.80 -11.31
N VAL A 204 -19.34 29.00 -10.31
CA VAL A 204 -19.52 28.47 -8.95
C VAL A 204 -19.57 29.63 -7.97
N PRO A 205 -20.46 29.65 -6.97
CA PRO A 205 -20.41 30.63 -5.91
C PRO A 205 -19.03 30.63 -5.23
N THR A 206 -18.36 31.77 -5.19
CA THR A 206 -16.93 31.85 -4.80
C THR A 206 -16.65 31.21 -3.44
N HIS A 207 -17.55 31.38 -2.47
CA HIS A 207 -17.44 30.81 -1.12
C HIS A 207 -17.61 29.27 -1.06
N THR A 208 -18.18 28.65 -2.09
CA THR A 208 -18.36 27.18 -2.20
C THR A 208 -17.31 26.50 -3.07
N MET A 209 -16.34 27.25 -3.59
CA MET A 209 -15.36 26.72 -4.54
C MET A 209 -14.58 25.53 -3.96
N GLU A 210 -14.28 25.54 -2.65
CA GLU A 210 -13.61 24.43 -1.97
C GLU A 210 -14.38 23.10 -2.11
N GLU A 211 -15.70 23.12 -1.85
CA GLU A 211 -16.52 21.92 -1.99
C GLU A 211 -16.66 21.50 -3.45
N HIS A 212 -16.74 22.47 -4.36
CA HIS A 212 -16.83 22.19 -5.78
C HIS A 212 -15.60 21.48 -6.34
N ILE A 213 -14.38 21.92 -6.00
CA ILE A 213 -13.16 21.33 -6.56
C ILE A 213 -12.94 19.87 -6.12
N LYS A 214 -13.55 19.44 -5.02
CA LYS A 214 -13.57 18.04 -4.59
C LYS A 214 -14.25 17.14 -5.63
N LEU A 215 -15.23 17.64 -6.38
CA LEU A 215 -15.86 16.93 -7.50
C LEU A 215 -14.88 16.61 -8.63
N HIS A 216 -13.78 17.37 -8.73
CA HIS A 216 -12.70 17.14 -9.69
C HIS A 216 -11.54 16.31 -9.11
N ASN A 217 -11.78 15.69 -7.96
CA ASN A 217 -10.79 14.94 -7.19
C ASN A 217 -9.60 15.81 -6.75
N ILE A 218 -9.87 17.09 -6.44
CA ILE A 218 -8.91 18.04 -5.87
C ILE A 218 -9.22 18.18 -4.39
N TYR A 219 -8.44 17.49 -3.56
CA TYR A 219 -8.62 17.45 -2.12
C TYR A 219 -7.43 18.06 -1.38
N LEU A 220 -7.63 18.33 -0.08
CA LEU A 220 -6.61 18.84 0.83
C LEU A 220 -5.36 17.94 0.88
N PHE A 221 -5.58 16.62 0.98
CA PHE A 221 -4.53 15.61 0.88
C PHE A 221 -4.70 14.82 -0.41
N GLN A 222 -3.61 14.60 -1.14
CA GLN A 222 -3.60 13.80 -2.36
C GLN A 222 -2.43 12.84 -2.38
N CYS A 223 -2.64 11.68 -2.99
CA CYS A 223 -1.59 10.71 -3.21
C CYS A 223 -0.58 11.29 -4.20
N VAL A 224 0.71 11.13 -3.92
CA VAL A 224 1.76 11.50 -4.90
C VAL A 224 1.93 10.44 -6.00
N TYR A 225 1.38 9.24 -5.79
CA TYR A 225 1.57 8.07 -6.65
C TYR A 225 0.38 7.76 -7.57
N CYS A 226 -0.80 8.32 -7.30
CA CYS A 226 -2.01 8.16 -8.12
C CYS A 226 -2.97 9.34 -7.91
N ASP A 227 -4.15 9.30 -8.53
CA ASP A 227 -5.12 10.38 -8.49
C ASP A 227 -5.94 10.47 -7.19
N TYR A 228 -5.84 9.49 -6.28
CA TYR A 228 -6.65 9.47 -5.04
C TYR A 228 -6.44 10.70 -4.15
N GLY A 229 -7.55 11.28 -3.67
CA GLY A 229 -7.55 12.39 -2.72
C GLY A 229 -8.55 12.24 -1.58
N THR A 230 -8.30 12.94 -0.47
CA THR A 230 -9.17 12.95 0.71
C THR A 230 -8.94 14.19 1.57
N THR A 231 -9.88 14.51 2.46
CA THR A 231 -9.74 15.56 3.47
C THR A 231 -9.17 15.06 4.79
N ALA A 232 -9.00 13.74 4.97
CA ALA A 232 -8.54 13.16 6.23
C ALA A 232 -7.14 12.56 6.12
N THR A 233 -6.21 13.03 6.97
CA THR A 233 -4.82 12.53 7.00
C THR A 233 -4.74 11.02 7.26
N ALA A 234 -5.60 10.48 8.13
CA ALA A 234 -5.66 9.04 8.38
C ALA A 234 -6.01 8.27 7.08
N LYS A 235 -6.95 8.77 6.28
CA LYS A 235 -7.40 8.11 5.06
C LYS A 235 -6.36 8.14 3.94
N ILE A 236 -5.57 9.20 3.82
CA ILE A 236 -4.49 9.22 2.82
C ILE A 236 -3.37 8.27 3.21
N MET A 237 -3.03 8.18 4.50
CA MET A 237 -2.04 7.22 4.98
C MET A 237 -2.51 5.77 4.79
N GLU A 238 -3.78 5.47 5.11
CA GLU A 238 -4.38 4.16 4.85
C GLU A 238 -4.33 3.79 3.37
N HIS A 239 -4.69 4.73 2.49
CA HIS A 239 -4.64 4.53 1.04
C HIS A 239 -3.22 4.17 0.56
N VAL A 240 -2.22 4.97 0.91
CA VAL A 240 -0.83 4.71 0.46
C VAL A 240 -0.32 3.39 1.04
N ALA A 241 -0.66 3.06 2.28
CA ALA A 241 -0.29 1.77 2.87
C ALA A 241 -0.92 0.58 2.13
N ASP A 242 -2.20 0.66 1.76
CA ASP A 242 -2.94 -0.47 1.17
C ASP A 242 -2.71 -0.62 -0.34
N GLU A 243 -2.61 0.50 -1.07
CA GLU A 243 -2.53 0.51 -2.54
C GLU A 243 -1.09 0.69 -3.07
N HIS A 244 -0.18 1.22 -2.25
CA HIS A 244 1.23 1.47 -2.62
C HIS A 244 2.23 0.94 -1.59
N PRO A 245 2.12 -0.34 -1.15
CA PRO A 245 3.01 -0.90 -0.13
C PRO A 245 4.49 -0.87 -0.55
N GLU A 246 4.80 -0.92 -1.84
CA GLU A 246 6.15 -0.81 -2.39
C GLU A 246 6.73 0.60 -2.41
N ARG A 247 5.91 1.61 -2.14
CA ARG A 247 6.32 3.02 -2.07
C ARG A 247 6.53 3.46 -0.63
N MET A 248 7.22 4.58 -0.48
CA MET A 248 7.37 5.22 0.82
C MET A 248 6.05 5.93 1.19
N LEU A 249 5.77 6.13 2.48
CA LEU A 249 4.49 6.71 2.89
C LEU A 249 4.50 8.24 2.70
N PHE A 250 4.38 8.69 1.45
CA PHE A 250 4.31 10.12 1.08
C PHE A 250 2.95 10.50 0.51
N TYR A 251 2.56 11.74 0.78
CA TYR A 251 1.38 12.37 0.20
C TYR A 251 1.60 13.88 0.06
N HIS A 252 0.85 14.51 -0.85
CA HIS A 252 0.82 15.96 -1.01
C HIS A 252 -0.22 16.57 -0.07
N THR A 253 0.08 17.76 0.46
CA THR A 253 -0.85 18.58 1.23
C THR A 253 -0.95 19.97 0.63
N ARG A 254 -2.16 20.47 0.46
CA ARG A 254 -2.44 21.83 -0.04
C ARG A 254 -2.48 22.85 1.10
N VAL A 255 -1.62 22.67 2.09
CA VAL A 255 -1.45 23.58 3.21
C VAL A 255 0.03 23.87 3.32
N SER A 256 0.39 25.13 3.15
CA SER A 256 1.70 25.65 3.39
C SER A 256 1.82 25.93 4.89
N ARG A 257 2.68 25.18 5.55
CA ARG A 257 3.40 25.72 6.70
C ARG A 257 4.73 26.21 6.13
N ASN A 258 5.15 27.43 6.48
CA ASN A 258 6.37 28.04 5.96
C ASN A 258 7.52 27.02 5.83
N ASN A 259 8.08 26.88 4.63
CA ASN A 259 9.22 26.02 4.26
C ASN A 259 9.03 24.48 4.25
N PHE A 260 7.81 23.96 4.11
CA PHE A 260 7.65 22.50 3.92
C PHE A 260 7.99 22.02 2.50
N PRO A 261 8.57 20.81 2.34
CA PRO A 261 8.74 20.15 1.05
C PRO A 261 7.39 19.95 0.35
N PRO A 262 7.36 19.80 -0.99
CA PRO A 262 6.12 19.73 -1.76
C PRO A 262 5.24 18.51 -1.45
N PHE A 263 5.78 17.53 -0.72
CA PHE A 263 5.09 16.39 -0.18
C PHE A 263 5.58 16.11 1.24
N VAL A 264 4.77 15.42 2.02
CA VAL A 264 5.01 15.12 3.42
C VAL A 264 5.11 13.61 3.61
N ARG A 265 6.08 13.18 4.42
CA ARG A 265 6.18 11.79 4.87
C ARG A 265 5.24 11.57 6.05
N GLY A 266 4.40 10.54 5.98
CA GLY A 266 3.51 10.10 7.07
C GLY A 266 4.27 9.45 8.23
N ILE A 267 5.12 10.20 8.93
CA ILE A 267 5.94 9.65 10.01
C ILE A 267 5.07 9.45 11.26
N GLN A 268 5.08 8.24 11.78
CA GLN A 268 4.58 7.89 13.10
C GLN A 268 5.76 7.57 14.02
N ARG A 269 5.63 7.89 15.31
CA ARG A 269 6.62 7.47 16.31
C ARG A 269 6.47 5.97 16.56
N ILE A 270 7.43 5.19 16.07
CA ILE A 270 7.46 3.74 16.26
C ILE A 270 8.43 3.44 17.40
N ALA A 271 7.94 2.79 18.46
CA ALA A 271 8.79 2.43 19.60
C ALA A 271 9.83 1.37 19.16
N PRO A 272 11.11 1.49 19.59
CA PRO A 272 12.17 0.57 19.15
C PRO A 272 11.87 -0.91 19.40
N ASN A 273 11.18 -1.23 20.49
CA ASN A 273 10.76 -2.59 20.86
C ASN A 273 9.70 -3.22 19.94
N ARG A 274 9.14 -2.45 18.98
CA ARG A 274 8.26 -2.97 17.94
C ARG A 274 9.03 -3.58 16.78
N TYR A 275 10.30 -3.21 16.59
CA TYR A 275 11.13 -3.77 15.53
C TYR A 275 11.77 -5.09 15.96
N VAL A 276 11.79 -6.04 15.04
CA VAL A 276 12.52 -7.31 15.17
C VAL A 276 13.42 -7.43 13.94
N VAL A 277 14.73 -7.35 14.13
CA VAL A 277 15.68 -7.52 13.02
C VAL A 277 15.85 -9.01 12.75
N CYS A 278 15.43 -9.45 11.57
CA CYS A 278 15.52 -10.85 11.16
C CYS A 278 16.83 -11.06 10.42
N SER A 279 17.64 -12.01 10.89
CA SER A 279 18.81 -12.49 10.16
C SER A 279 18.35 -13.25 8.92
N THR A 280 18.80 -12.83 7.75
CA THR A 280 18.76 -13.67 6.56
C THR A 280 19.90 -14.69 6.66
N GLN A 281 19.76 -15.69 7.54
CA GLN A 281 20.56 -16.90 7.41
C GLN A 281 19.68 -17.98 6.76
N PRO A 282 20.14 -18.64 5.71
CA PRO A 282 19.48 -19.83 5.19
C PRO A 282 19.66 -20.91 6.27
N ASN A 283 18.60 -21.19 7.03
CA ASN A 283 18.64 -22.33 7.93
C ASN A 283 18.84 -23.59 7.09
N GLU A 284 19.83 -24.34 7.53
CA GLU A 284 20.37 -25.56 6.96
C GLU A 284 19.27 -26.54 6.54
N VAL A 285 19.53 -27.19 5.42
CA VAL A 285 18.83 -28.38 4.96
C VAL A 285 18.83 -29.39 6.12
N ILE A 286 17.67 -29.58 6.76
CA ILE A 286 17.45 -30.74 7.60
C ILE A 286 17.30 -31.92 6.62
N HIS A 287 18.42 -32.55 6.29
CA HIS A 287 18.42 -33.92 5.79
C HIS A 287 17.87 -34.79 6.92
N ILE A 288 16.63 -35.24 6.73
CA ILE A 288 16.09 -36.36 7.49
C ILE A 288 16.59 -37.61 6.75
N ASN A 289 17.51 -38.35 7.39
CA ASN A 289 17.82 -39.74 7.03
C ASN A 289 16.57 -40.61 7.13
#